data_AF-A0A6P6MXJ3-F1
#
_entry.id   AF-A0A6P6MXJ3-F1
#
_cell.length_a   1.000
_cell.length_b   1.000
_cell.length_c   1.000
_cell.angle_alpha   90.00
_cell.angle_beta   90.00
_cell.angle_gamma   90.00
#
_symmetry.space_group_name_H-M   'P 1'
#
loop_
_entity.id
_entity.type
_entity.pdbx_description
1 polymer ?
#
loop_
_entity_poly.entity_id
_entity_poly.type
_entity_poly.pdbx_seq_one_letter_code
_entity_poly.pdbx_strand_id
1 'polypeptide(L)'
;MFVLVLFTCIVLRAFNAQAKVVESFDDCKGFFYKDTEPEGMDQNAKKICQKLEYDQYYYATLYSVPRRIPLYSAFTFDPECSGTAGRTENWHIEPQISQPESRTDHMVRERDSDENIIKKYQAISSDYINSRYNHGLLNPNSFQCNKGRIATLTLTNAAPIDESFDRIQWKNSESALRSFLRSKLDSHGGSATVYIVTGTVPDDDVQIPRKGTSEDPERVTVPSYIWTAICYKHHHNDTKSFSFGYIGKNQPGGGISLMRVSDLNEKLSSLYRKLLKTHQSIKIFVGDCFDDSEKLNEVQGVFEKLIKPNQVDEMATDVQNMSRTQKRVVRSPYYSKITVGGSRCTDGDFCSQGGEDYYWCYTDDGIFFYTWDYCSPPGVVGSRAKNGEYCRSNYACSTYGSDYKWCYTQSDNNDMCCTSDNCFSAVNDKTCWSNHPCGYHGQDYLWCYTDDKGNWEYCCKNCY
;
A
#
# COMPACT_ATOMS: atom_id res chain seq x y z
N MET A 1 37.76 -26.96 59.31
CA MET A 1 38.50 -26.99 58.03
C MET A 1 37.56 -27.48 56.96
N PHE A 2 37.24 -26.63 55.98
CA PHE A 2 36.79 -26.94 54.61
C PHE A 2 35.45 -27.73 54.47
N VAL A 3 34.40 -27.33 53.76
CA VAL A 3 34.22 -26.37 52.65
C VAL A 3 32.74 -25.93 52.60
N LEU A 4 32.54 -24.61 52.65
CA LEU A 4 31.42 -23.91 52.01
C LEU A 4 31.60 -24.01 50.48
N VAL A 5 30.86 -24.86 49.76
CA VAL A 5 30.45 -24.67 48.35
C VAL A 5 29.38 -25.72 48.05
N LEU A 6 28.11 -25.38 48.25
CA LEU A 6 26.97 -26.04 47.57
C LEU A 6 25.79 -25.05 47.51
N PHE A 7 26.13 -23.83 47.08
CA PHE A 7 25.19 -22.82 46.60
C PHE A 7 25.72 -22.34 45.26
N THR A 8 25.36 -23.04 44.18
CA THR A 8 25.24 -22.55 42.79
C THR A 8 24.92 -23.77 41.92
N CYS A 9 23.97 -23.63 40.99
CA CYS A 9 23.56 -24.59 39.95
C CYS A 9 22.26 -25.39 40.15
N ILE A 10 21.20 -24.78 40.69
CA ILE A 10 19.81 -25.12 40.30
C ILE A 10 19.05 -23.84 39.92
N VAL A 11 19.70 -22.99 39.12
CA VAL A 11 19.02 -21.96 38.33
C VAL A 11 19.63 -22.02 36.94
N LEU A 12 19.34 -23.08 36.21
CA LEU A 12 19.61 -23.15 34.79
C LEU A 12 18.59 -24.08 34.14
N ARG A 13 17.78 -23.46 33.27
CA ARG A 13 16.95 -24.04 32.21
C ARG A 13 15.50 -24.39 32.55
N ALA A 14 14.74 -23.37 32.92
CA ALA A 14 13.34 -23.25 32.51
C ALA A 14 13.03 -21.94 31.77
N PHE A 15 14.06 -21.23 31.30
CA PHE A 15 13.89 -20.30 30.17
C PHE A 15 14.05 -21.09 28.89
N ASN A 16 13.00 -21.84 28.52
CA ASN A 16 12.75 -22.10 27.11
C ASN A 16 12.29 -20.76 26.52
N ALA A 17 13.24 -19.86 26.26
CA ALA A 17 13.02 -18.81 25.28
C ALA A 17 12.94 -19.53 23.93
N GLN A 18 11.73 -19.92 23.53
CA GLN A 18 11.46 -20.49 22.23
C GLN A 18 10.85 -19.42 21.32
N ALA A 19 11.30 -19.45 20.08
CA ALA A 19 11.17 -18.47 19.01
C ALA A 19 9.73 -18.07 18.64
N LYS A 20 9.47 -16.84 18.14
CA LYS A 20 8.17 -16.17 18.43
C LYS A 20 6.98 -16.36 17.46
N VAL A 21 6.67 -17.61 17.12
CA VAL A 21 5.26 -18.02 17.04
C VAL A 21 4.74 -18.06 18.48
N VAL A 22 3.72 -17.26 18.79
CA VAL A 22 3.29 -17.01 20.18
C VAL A 22 2.09 -17.84 20.59
N GLU A 23 1.97 -18.08 21.90
CA GLU A 23 0.75 -18.61 22.51
C GLU A 23 -0.34 -17.52 22.60
N SER A 24 0.06 -16.26 22.81
CA SER A 24 -0.81 -15.07 22.87
C SER A 24 -0.14 -13.87 22.19
N PHE A 25 -0.93 -12.91 21.71
CA PHE A 25 -0.37 -11.68 21.12
C PHE A 25 0.17 -10.67 22.14
N ASP A 26 0.43 -11.06 23.39
CA ASP A 26 0.76 -10.12 24.48
C ASP A 26 1.92 -9.16 24.16
N ASP A 27 2.91 -9.64 23.41
CA ASP A 27 4.09 -8.85 23.03
C ASP A 27 3.87 -7.91 21.85
N CYS A 28 2.83 -8.13 21.04
CA CYS A 28 2.47 -7.29 19.90
C CYS A 28 1.02 -6.80 19.98
N LYS A 29 0.44 -6.79 21.18
CA LYS A 29 -0.97 -6.44 21.40
C LYS A 29 -1.30 -5.00 21.02
N GLY A 30 -0.30 -4.12 20.99
CA GLY A 30 -0.44 -2.72 20.60
C GLY A 30 -0.88 -2.51 19.13
N PHE A 31 -0.87 -3.54 18.29
CA PHE A 31 -1.47 -3.48 16.95
C PHE A 31 -2.98 -3.68 16.95
N PHE A 32 -3.58 -4.02 18.09
CA PHE A 32 -5.00 -4.24 18.23
C PHE A 32 -5.65 -3.08 18.99
N TYR A 33 -6.85 -2.70 18.56
CA TYR A 33 -7.62 -1.70 19.27
C TYR A 33 -7.92 -2.18 20.70
N LYS A 34 -7.57 -1.36 21.71
CA LYS A 34 -7.66 -1.71 23.13
C LYS A 34 -6.93 -3.01 23.48
N ASP A 35 -5.81 -3.28 22.81
CA ASP A 35 -4.95 -4.45 23.05
C ASP A 35 -5.71 -5.80 22.97
N THR A 36 -6.80 -5.87 22.21
CA THR A 36 -7.70 -7.04 22.15
C THR A 36 -7.77 -7.60 20.74
N GLU A 37 -7.37 -8.86 20.58
CA GLU A 37 -7.39 -9.56 19.29
C GLU A 37 -8.82 -9.84 18.78
N PRO A 38 -9.03 -9.97 17.45
CA PRO A 38 -10.29 -10.45 16.88
C PRO A 38 -10.70 -11.84 17.40
N GLU A 39 -12.01 -12.02 17.64
CA GLU A 39 -12.60 -13.26 18.14
C GLU A 39 -13.40 -14.01 17.05
N GLY A 40 -13.63 -15.31 17.27
CA GLY A 40 -14.57 -16.14 16.47
C GLY A 40 -13.97 -16.83 15.24
N MET A 41 -12.67 -16.63 14.98
CA MET A 41 -11.92 -17.39 13.96
C MET A 41 -11.26 -18.64 14.58
N ASP A 42 -10.60 -19.45 13.76
CA ASP A 42 -9.95 -20.69 14.20
C ASP A 42 -8.92 -20.43 15.30
N GLN A 43 -9.24 -20.87 16.52
CA GLN A 43 -8.41 -20.69 17.71
C GLN A 43 -7.15 -21.56 17.70
N ASN A 44 -7.07 -22.56 16.81
CA ASN A 44 -5.86 -23.39 16.66
C ASN A 44 -4.86 -22.80 15.66
N ALA A 45 -5.22 -21.69 14.99
CA ALA A 45 -4.32 -20.98 14.10
C ALA A 45 -3.12 -20.43 14.88
N LYS A 46 -1.98 -20.31 14.19
CA LYS A 46 -0.74 -19.82 14.77
C LYS A 46 -0.79 -18.30 14.90
N LYS A 47 -0.53 -17.80 16.10
CA LYS A 47 -0.36 -16.38 16.37
C LYS A 47 1.10 -16.00 16.10
N ILE A 48 1.31 -14.97 15.31
CA ILE A 48 2.63 -14.51 14.88
C ILE A 48 2.75 -13.03 15.20
N CYS A 49 3.75 -12.65 15.99
CA CYS A 49 4.17 -11.26 16.11
C CYS A 49 5.32 -11.02 15.15
N GLN A 50 5.06 -10.34 14.04
CA GLN A 50 6.01 -10.23 12.93
C GLN A 50 7.22 -9.38 13.32
N LYS A 51 8.44 -9.91 13.17
CA LYS A 51 9.69 -9.17 13.40
C LYS A 51 10.81 -9.58 12.46
N LEU A 52 11.76 -8.66 12.27
CA LEU A 52 13.06 -8.90 11.65
C LEU A 52 14.09 -9.29 12.71
N GLU A 53 15.27 -9.72 12.26
CA GLU A 53 16.40 -10.05 13.13
C GLU A 53 16.80 -8.82 13.99
N TYR A 54 16.87 -9.02 15.32
CA TYR A 54 17.18 -7.99 16.32
C TYR A 54 16.31 -6.71 16.24
N ASP A 55 15.04 -6.84 15.85
CA ASP A 55 14.15 -5.71 15.65
C ASP A 55 12.88 -5.76 16.52
N GLN A 56 12.12 -4.67 16.49
CA GLN A 56 10.79 -4.58 17.08
C GLN A 56 9.74 -5.37 16.28
N TYR A 57 8.54 -5.53 16.85
CA TYR A 57 7.40 -6.06 16.11
C TYR A 57 6.83 -5.01 15.16
N TYR A 58 6.33 -5.46 14.01
CA TYR A 58 5.79 -4.58 12.98
C TYR A 58 4.28 -4.73 12.78
N TYR A 59 3.74 -5.94 13.01
CA TYR A 59 2.31 -6.25 12.97
C TYR A 59 2.06 -7.62 13.60
N ALA A 60 0.79 -8.00 13.75
CA ALA A 60 0.36 -9.30 14.24
C ALA A 60 -0.40 -10.07 13.16
N THR A 61 -0.23 -11.38 13.09
CA THR A 61 -0.91 -12.25 12.12
C THR A 61 -1.47 -13.49 12.80
N LEU A 62 -2.72 -13.84 12.50
CA LEU A 62 -3.29 -15.15 12.83
C LEU A 62 -3.28 -16.03 11.58
N TYR A 63 -2.47 -17.10 11.60
CA TYR A 63 -2.15 -17.91 10.43
C TYR A 63 -2.68 -19.33 10.52
N SER A 64 -3.46 -19.75 9.52
CA SER A 64 -3.99 -21.12 9.45
C SER A 64 -2.99 -22.03 8.74
N VAL A 65 -2.30 -22.87 9.52
CA VAL A 65 -1.36 -23.87 8.99
C VAL A 65 -2.02 -24.89 8.04
N PRO A 66 -3.20 -25.46 8.34
CA PRO A 66 -3.85 -26.42 7.43
C PRO A 66 -4.20 -25.81 6.07
N ARG A 67 -4.55 -24.52 6.04
CA ARG A 67 -4.97 -23.78 4.83
C ARG A 67 -3.82 -23.02 4.17
N ARG A 68 -2.69 -22.89 4.87
CA ARG A 68 -1.49 -22.14 4.48
C ARG A 68 -1.75 -20.68 4.11
N ILE A 69 -2.72 -20.04 4.76
CA ILE A 69 -3.05 -18.62 4.57
C ILE A 69 -3.31 -17.92 5.91
N PRO A 70 -3.07 -16.60 5.99
CA PRO A 70 -3.52 -15.81 7.13
C PRO A 70 -5.03 -15.67 7.16
N LEU A 71 -5.60 -15.85 8.35
CA LEU A 71 -6.99 -15.52 8.64
C LEU A 71 -7.16 -14.00 8.81
N TYR A 72 -6.19 -13.35 9.47
CA TYR A 72 -6.02 -11.91 9.46
C TYR A 72 -4.59 -11.47 9.75
N SER A 73 -4.27 -10.24 9.36
CA SER A 73 -3.14 -9.44 9.84
C SER A 73 -3.66 -8.12 10.42
N ALA A 74 -3.17 -7.75 11.61
CA ALA A 74 -3.53 -6.54 12.34
C ALA A 74 -2.31 -5.62 12.50
N PHE A 75 -2.48 -4.34 12.16
CA PHE A 75 -1.40 -3.36 12.11
C PHE A 75 -1.95 -1.95 12.34
N THR A 76 -1.06 -1.01 12.65
CA THR A 76 -1.40 0.41 12.75
C THR A 76 -0.95 1.17 11.52
N PHE A 77 -1.71 2.19 11.12
CA PHE A 77 -1.31 3.09 10.03
C PHE A 77 -0.40 4.20 10.55
N ASP A 78 0.74 4.38 9.90
CA ASP A 78 1.68 5.47 10.17
C ASP A 78 1.63 6.49 9.01
N PRO A 79 1.16 7.73 9.26
CA PRO A 79 1.05 8.76 8.23
C PRO A 79 2.42 9.28 7.74
N GLU A 80 3.50 9.08 8.50
CA GLU A 80 4.85 9.51 8.12
C GLU A 80 5.45 8.64 7.03
N CYS A 81 4.82 7.50 6.72
CA CYS A 81 5.19 6.63 5.61
C CYS A 81 4.86 7.25 4.25
N SER A 82 5.70 8.18 3.82
CA SER A 82 5.74 8.73 2.46
C SER A 82 6.32 7.69 1.49
N GLY A 83 5.77 7.64 0.28
CA GLY A 83 6.20 6.73 -0.79
C GLY A 83 5.48 5.38 -0.86
N THR A 84 5.48 4.78 -2.05
CA THR A 84 5.16 3.38 -2.32
C THR A 84 6.51 2.69 -2.59
N ALA A 85 6.91 1.72 -1.77
CA ALA A 85 8.02 0.88 -2.20
C ALA A 85 7.47 -0.19 -3.15
N GLY A 86 8.10 -0.31 -4.32
CA GLY A 86 7.90 -1.46 -5.18
C GLY A 86 8.07 -2.76 -4.39
N ARG A 87 7.27 -3.76 -4.72
CA ARG A 87 7.38 -5.09 -4.14
C ARG A 87 8.66 -5.75 -4.64
N THR A 88 9.53 -6.20 -3.75
CA THR A 88 10.66 -7.06 -4.12
C THR A 88 10.23 -8.52 -4.09
N GLU A 89 10.76 -9.36 -4.97
CA GLU A 89 10.53 -10.83 -4.95
C GLU A 89 11.32 -11.56 -3.85
N ASN A 90 11.78 -10.84 -2.81
CA ASN A 90 12.48 -11.41 -1.68
C ASN A 90 11.49 -11.84 -0.60
N TRP A 91 10.89 -13.01 -0.80
CA TRP A 91 9.95 -13.63 0.14
C TRP A 91 10.62 -14.15 1.39
N HIS A 92 9.90 -14.05 2.50
CA HIS A 92 10.31 -14.58 3.81
C HIS A 92 9.27 -15.55 4.35
N ILE A 93 9.70 -16.39 5.29
CA ILE A 93 8.90 -17.39 5.99
C ILE A 93 9.15 -17.32 7.49
N GLU A 94 8.26 -17.93 8.27
CA GLU A 94 8.41 -18.12 9.71
C GLU A 94 8.97 -19.51 10.01
N PRO A 95 10.28 -19.66 10.28
CA PRO A 95 10.88 -20.98 10.41
C PRO A 95 10.30 -21.77 11.60
N GLN A 96 9.76 -21.10 12.61
CA GLN A 96 9.19 -21.72 13.81
C GLN A 96 7.87 -22.45 13.54
N ILE A 97 7.16 -22.10 12.46
CA ILE A 97 5.94 -22.82 12.05
C ILE A 97 6.30 -24.21 11.51
N SER A 98 7.39 -24.31 10.76
CA SER A 98 7.79 -25.54 10.08
C SER A 98 8.79 -26.38 10.89
N GLN A 99 9.51 -25.74 11.81
CA GLN A 99 10.51 -26.35 12.69
C GLN A 99 10.34 -25.78 14.10
N PRO A 100 9.46 -26.36 14.94
CA PRO A 100 9.18 -25.86 16.29
C PRO A 100 10.42 -25.79 17.22
N GLU A 101 11.43 -26.60 16.95
CA GLU A 101 12.72 -26.62 17.65
C GLU A 101 13.69 -25.50 17.20
N SER A 102 13.34 -24.75 16.15
CA SER A 102 14.15 -23.64 15.66
C SER A 102 14.37 -22.60 16.76
N ARG A 103 15.62 -22.15 16.88
CA ARG A 103 15.99 -21.05 17.80
C ARG A 103 15.80 -19.67 17.16
N THR A 104 15.54 -19.62 15.86
CA THR A 104 15.37 -18.38 15.11
C THR A 104 14.00 -17.79 15.42
N ASP A 105 13.95 -16.62 16.04
CA ASP A 105 12.73 -15.95 16.54
C ASP A 105 12.16 -14.85 15.62
N HIS A 106 12.64 -14.80 14.39
CA HIS A 106 12.29 -13.80 13.38
C HIS A 106 12.10 -14.48 12.01
N MET A 107 11.52 -13.73 11.07
CA MET A 107 11.37 -14.20 9.69
C MET A 107 12.72 -14.36 9.00
N VAL A 108 12.85 -15.38 8.14
CA VAL A 108 14.05 -15.62 7.33
C VAL A 108 13.69 -15.66 5.86
N ARG A 109 14.67 -15.43 4.98
CA ARG A 109 14.41 -15.52 3.54
C ARG A 109 14.02 -16.95 3.18
N GLU A 110 13.00 -17.06 2.34
CA GLU A 110 12.49 -18.35 1.87
C GLU A 110 13.60 -19.19 1.21
N ARG A 111 14.40 -18.57 0.33
CA ARG A 111 15.51 -19.22 -0.39
C ARG A 111 16.59 -19.81 0.51
N ASP A 112 16.67 -19.36 1.77
CA ASP A 112 17.67 -19.81 2.75
C ASP A 112 17.11 -20.98 3.60
N SER A 113 15.92 -21.50 3.26
CA SER A 113 15.23 -22.60 3.96
C SER A 113 15.04 -23.83 3.06
N ASP A 114 14.91 -25.02 3.67
CA ASP A 114 14.58 -26.25 2.93
C ASP A 114 13.09 -26.24 2.53
N GLU A 115 12.85 -26.11 1.22
CA GLU A 115 11.52 -26.10 0.62
C GLU A 115 10.66 -27.29 1.09
N ASN A 116 11.23 -28.50 1.15
CA ASN A 116 10.50 -29.73 1.50
C ASN A 116 10.02 -29.75 2.96
N ILE A 117 10.65 -28.96 3.81
CA ILE A 117 10.23 -28.77 5.20
C ILE A 117 9.18 -27.66 5.27
N ILE A 118 9.45 -26.49 4.67
CA ILE A 118 8.57 -25.32 4.83
C ILE A 118 7.20 -25.51 4.18
N LYS A 119 7.16 -26.12 2.99
CA LYS A 119 5.94 -26.25 2.17
C LYS A 119 4.85 -27.12 2.81
N LYS A 120 5.23 -27.95 3.79
CA LYS A 120 4.31 -28.76 4.58
C LYS A 120 3.40 -27.91 5.46
N TYR A 121 3.85 -26.74 5.89
CA TYR A 121 3.16 -25.93 6.91
C TYR A 121 2.89 -24.48 6.49
N GLN A 122 3.58 -23.99 5.47
CA GLN A 122 3.45 -22.64 4.95
C GLN A 122 3.32 -22.68 3.43
N ALA A 123 2.72 -21.63 2.86
CA ALA A 123 2.81 -21.40 1.43
C ALA A 123 4.26 -21.04 1.06
N ILE A 124 4.66 -21.40 -0.16
CA ILE A 124 5.95 -21.03 -0.77
C ILE A 124 5.69 -20.26 -2.08
N SER A 125 6.67 -19.48 -2.54
CA SER A 125 6.54 -18.66 -3.75
C SER A 125 6.15 -19.48 -4.98
N SER A 126 6.66 -20.72 -5.08
CA SER A 126 6.33 -21.62 -6.19
C SER A 126 4.87 -22.07 -6.20
N ASP A 127 4.11 -21.90 -5.10
CA ASP A 127 2.69 -22.21 -5.07
C ASP A 127 1.84 -21.31 -5.98
N TYR A 128 2.32 -20.09 -6.19
CA TYR A 128 1.61 -19.05 -6.91
C TYR A 128 1.96 -19.04 -8.41
N ILE A 129 3.05 -19.71 -8.81
CA ILE A 129 3.49 -19.78 -10.20
C ILE A 129 2.42 -20.46 -11.06
N ASN A 130 2.04 -19.82 -12.17
CA ASN A 130 1.00 -20.28 -13.11
C ASN A 130 -0.37 -20.54 -12.45
N SER A 131 -0.64 -19.96 -11.28
CA SER A 131 -1.88 -20.19 -10.53
C SER A 131 -3.03 -19.27 -10.95
N ARG A 132 -2.72 -18.13 -11.58
CA ARG A 132 -3.60 -16.97 -11.82
C ARG A 132 -3.98 -16.18 -10.56
N TYR A 133 -3.26 -16.41 -9.47
CA TYR A 133 -3.39 -15.69 -8.22
C TYR A 133 -2.09 -14.97 -7.88
N ASN A 134 -2.22 -13.71 -7.49
CA ASN A 134 -1.15 -12.94 -6.89
C ASN A 134 -1.01 -13.32 -5.41
N HIS A 135 0.19 -13.09 -4.88
CA HIS A 135 0.43 -13.02 -3.45
C HIS A 135 -0.26 -11.75 -2.89
N GLY A 136 -1.51 -11.82 -2.44
CA GLY A 136 -2.18 -10.65 -1.86
C GLY A 136 -1.75 -10.42 -0.40
N LEU A 137 -1.06 -9.31 -0.14
CA LEU A 137 -0.62 -8.96 1.22
C LEU A 137 -1.80 -8.45 2.05
N LEU A 138 -1.97 -8.95 3.28
CA LEU A 138 -3.02 -8.47 4.18
C LEU A 138 -2.60 -7.17 4.90
N ASN A 139 -1.36 -7.09 5.37
CA ASN A 139 -0.70 -5.84 5.71
C ASN A 139 0.11 -5.36 4.49
N PRO A 140 -0.37 -4.37 3.71
CA PRO A 140 0.30 -3.95 2.49
C PRO A 140 1.57 -3.16 2.79
N ASN A 141 2.62 -3.37 2.02
CA ASN A 141 3.89 -2.66 2.20
C ASN A 141 3.75 -1.12 2.03
N SER A 142 2.68 -0.65 1.38
CA SER A 142 2.37 0.76 1.17
C SER A 142 1.88 1.47 2.44
N PHE A 143 1.47 0.71 3.46
CA PHE A 143 1.04 1.18 4.77
C PHE A 143 2.19 1.18 5.80
N GLN A 144 3.40 0.80 5.39
CA GLN A 144 4.57 0.65 6.26
C GLN A 144 5.77 1.48 5.78
N CYS A 145 6.70 1.76 6.69
CA CYS A 145 7.93 2.53 6.46
C CYS A 145 9.17 1.63 6.48
N ASN A 146 10.22 2.02 5.76
CA ASN A 146 11.59 1.46 5.92
C ASN A 146 11.61 -0.08 6.04
N LYS A 147 12.17 -0.59 7.14
CA LYS A 147 12.22 -2.02 7.48
C LYS A 147 10.85 -2.66 7.67
N GLY A 148 9.84 -1.90 8.08
CA GLY A 148 8.46 -2.39 8.17
C GLY A 148 7.92 -2.85 6.82
N ARG A 149 8.33 -2.21 5.72
CA ARG A 149 7.99 -2.70 4.38
C ARG A 149 8.56 -4.08 4.11
N ILE A 150 9.81 -4.32 4.53
CA ILE A 150 10.45 -5.64 4.41
C ILE A 150 9.70 -6.66 5.27
N ALA A 151 9.31 -6.30 6.49
CA ALA A 151 8.56 -7.16 7.40
C ALA A 151 7.21 -7.63 6.83
N THR A 152 6.59 -6.88 5.92
CA THR A 152 5.33 -7.29 5.26
C THR A 152 5.51 -8.36 4.19
N LEU A 153 6.74 -8.56 3.68
CA LEU A 153 7.04 -9.50 2.60
C LEU A 153 7.28 -10.93 3.13
N THR A 154 6.29 -11.43 3.87
CA THR A 154 6.23 -12.81 4.35
C THR A 154 5.07 -13.56 3.72
N LEU A 155 5.25 -14.86 3.47
CA LEU A 155 4.18 -15.72 2.96
C LEU A 155 3.11 -16.02 4.02
N THR A 156 3.41 -15.78 5.30
CA THR A 156 2.43 -15.80 6.38
C THR A 156 1.51 -14.58 6.39
N ASN A 157 1.90 -13.47 5.74
CA ASN A 157 1.08 -12.27 5.53
C ASN A 157 0.40 -12.24 4.15
N ALA A 158 0.56 -13.28 3.33
CA ALA A 158 0.05 -13.34 1.96
C ALA A 158 -1.01 -14.44 1.78
N ALA A 159 -2.02 -14.17 0.98
CA ALA A 159 -3.01 -15.16 0.52
C ALA A 159 -3.20 -15.08 -1.00
N PRO A 160 -3.68 -16.15 -1.67
CA PRO A 160 -4.01 -16.10 -3.09
C PRO A 160 -5.14 -15.12 -3.39
N ILE A 161 -4.85 -14.01 -4.07
CA ILE A 161 -5.87 -13.06 -4.55
C ILE A 161 -5.90 -13.10 -6.07
N ASP A 162 -7.09 -13.23 -6.65
CA ASP A 162 -7.30 -13.27 -8.10
C ASP A 162 -6.62 -12.05 -8.76
N GLU A 163 -5.83 -12.29 -9.81
CA GLU A 163 -5.01 -11.24 -10.44
C GLU A 163 -5.80 -10.01 -10.89
N SER A 164 -7.02 -10.21 -11.41
CA SER A 164 -7.86 -9.10 -11.89
C SER A 164 -8.47 -8.33 -10.73
N PHE A 165 -8.96 -9.05 -9.72
CA PHE A 165 -9.48 -8.45 -8.51
C PHE A 165 -8.41 -7.66 -7.76
N ASP A 166 -7.21 -8.23 -7.59
CA ASP A 166 -6.07 -7.63 -6.90
C ASP A 166 -5.62 -6.33 -7.58
N ARG A 167 -5.30 -6.39 -8.89
CA ARG A 167 -4.71 -5.27 -9.65
C ARG A 167 -5.64 -4.07 -9.79
N ILE A 168 -6.96 -4.28 -9.71
CA ILE A 168 -7.95 -3.25 -9.98
C ILE A 168 -8.72 -2.90 -8.71
N GLN A 169 -9.58 -3.81 -8.25
CA GLN A 169 -10.57 -3.49 -7.22
C GLN A 169 -9.93 -3.37 -5.83
N TRP A 170 -9.07 -4.33 -5.49
CA TRP A 170 -8.38 -4.36 -4.21
C TRP A 170 -7.35 -3.23 -4.10
N LYS A 171 -6.45 -3.10 -5.08
CA LYS A 171 -5.45 -2.02 -5.13
C LYS A 171 -6.07 -0.62 -5.09
N ASN A 172 -7.18 -0.39 -5.80
CA ASN A 172 -7.87 0.90 -5.75
C ASN A 172 -8.46 1.17 -4.35
N SER A 173 -8.99 0.14 -3.69
CA SER A 173 -9.54 0.26 -2.33
C SER A 173 -8.44 0.55 -1.30
N GLU A 174 -7.28 -0.12 -1.40
CA GLU A 174 -6.11 0.15 -0.55
C GLU A 174 -5.59 1.59 -0.75
N SER A 175 -5.50 2.04 -2.00
CA SER A 175 -5.06 3.40 -2.33
C SER A 175 -6.04 4.47 -1.83
N ALA A 176 -7.35 4.24 -2.02
CA ALA A 176 -8.40 5.10 -1.50
C ALA A 176 -8.37 5.17 0.04
N LEU A 177 -8.21 4.02 0.70
CA LEU A 177 -8.09 3.95 2.15
C LEU A 177 -6.89 4.74 2.66
N ARG A 178 -5.72 4.51 2.10
CA ARG A 178 -4.49 5.21 2.48
C ARG A 178 -4.65 6.73 2.31
N SER A 179 -5.20 7.17 1.18
CA SER A 179 -5.41 8.59 0.89
C SER A 179 -6.40 9.23 1.87
N PHE A 180 -7.51 8.55 2.15
CA PHE A 180 -8.52 8.98 3.11
C PHE A 180 -7.95 9.10 4.54
N LEU A 181 -7.23 8.07 5.01
CA LEU A 181 -6.65 8.05 6.35
C LEU A 181 -5.61 9.14 6.55
N ARG A 182 -4.74 9.36 5.56
CA ARG A 182 -3.76 10.46 5.58
C ARG A 182 -4.46 11.80 5.71
N SER A 183 -5.41 12.08 4.82
CA SER A 183 -6.17 13.34 4.86
C SER A 183 -6.90 13.57 6.20
N LYS A 184 -7.50 12.52 6.77
CA LYS A 184 -8.17 12.62 8.08
C LYS A 184 -7.18 12.85 9.22
N LEU A 185 -6.03 12.16 9.23
CA LEU A 185 -4.97 12.39 10.21
C LEU A 185 -4.41 13.80 10.12
N ASP A 186 -4.14 14.29 8.91
CA ASP A 186 -3.67 15.66 8.68
C ASP A 186 -4.67 16.69 9.22
N SER A 187 -5.97 16.49 8.94
CA SER A 187 -7.04 17.37 9.44
C SER A 187 -7.20 17.37 10.97
N HIS A 188 -6.70 16.32 11.63
CA HIS A 188 -6.68 16.19 13.08
C HIS A 188 -5.28 16.42 13.68
N GLY A 189 -4.32 16.95 12.90
CA GLY A 189 -2.96 17.23 13.36
C GLY A 189 -2.24 16.00 13.92
N GLY A 190 -2.46 14.82 13.31
CA GLY A 190 -1.88 13.55 13.77
C GLY A 190 -2.43 13.03 15.11
N SER A 191 -3.47 13.64 15.68
CA SER A 191 -4.01 13.32 17.01
C SER A 191 -4.96 12.11 17.00
N ALA A 192 -4.62 11.06 16.25
CA ALA A 192 -5.36 9.81 16.25
C ALA A 192 -4.46 8.60 15.98
N THR A 193 -4.89 7.44 16.45
CA THR A 193 -4.30 6.15 16.11
C THR A 193 -5.30 5.39 15.25
N VAL A 194 -4.82 4.78 14.17
CA VAL A 194 -5.66 3.98 13.27
C VAL A 194 -5.24 2.53 13.34
N TYR A 195 -6.13 1.68 13.80
CA TYR A 195 -5.96 0.23 13.84
C TYR A 195 -6.65 -0.37 12.63
N ILE A 196 -5.93 -1.24 11.91
CA ILE A 196 -6.41 -1.88 10.69
C ILE A 196 -6.27 -3.38 10.85
N VAL A 197 -7.33 -4.11 10.50
CA VAL A 197 -7.32 -5.56 10.42
C VAL A 197 -7.78 -5.95 9.02
N THR A 198 -6.89 -6.56 8.25
CA THR A 198 -7.23 -7.16 6.96
C THR A 198 -7.25 -8.66 7.14
N GLY A 199 -8.24 -9.35 6.58
CA GLY A 199 -8.34 -10.79 6.70
C GLY A 199 -8.98 -11.46 5.50
N THR A 200 -9.01 -12.79 5.58
CA THR A 200 -9.55 -13.65 4.54
C THR A 200 -10.73 -14.47 5.05
N VAL A 201 -11.55 -14.94 4.13
CA VAL A 201 -12.54 -16.00 4.38
C VAL A 201 -12.12 -17.19 3.54
N PRO A 202 -11.55 -18.25 4.15
CA PRO A 202 -11.08 -19.41 3.39
C PRO A 202 -12.19 -20.09 2.57
N ASP A 203 -11.81 -20.72 1.45
CA ASP A 203 -12.66 -21.61 0.66
C ASP A 203 -11.97 -22.97 0.49
N ASP A 204 -12.38 -23.97 1.26
CA ASP A 204 -11.78 -25.32 1.22
C ASP A 204 -11.86 -26.00 -0.15
N ASP A 205 -12.77 -25.55 -1.01
CA ASP A 205 -13.01 -26.17 -2.31
C ASP A 205 -12.04 -25.67 -3.40
N VAL A 206 -11.26 -24.62 -3.11
CA VAL A 206 -10.36 -23.98 -4.09
C VAL A 206 -8.94 -23.88 -3.52
N GLN A 207 -7.99 -24.56 -4.17
CA GLN A 207 -6.59 -24.60 -3.73
C GLN A 207 -5.60 -24.46 -4.88
N ILE A 208 -4.40 -23.98 -4.57
CA ILE A 208 -3.24 -23.89 -5.48
C ILE A 208 -2.03 -24.61 -4.87
N PRO A 209 -1.06 -25.06 -5.69
CA PRO A 209 -1.08 -25.15 -7.15
C PRO A 209 -2.20 -26.06 -7.66
N ARG A 210 -2.61 -25.90 -8.92
CA ARG A 210 -3.63 -26.77 -9.51
C ARG A 210 -3.05 -28.14 -9.84
N LYS A 211 -3.90 -29.17 -9.87
CA LYS A 211 -3.50 -30.49 -10.37
C LYS A 211 -2.96 -30.37 -11.81
N GLY A 212 -1.83 -31.02 -12.07
CA GLY A 212 -1.15 -31.00 -13.37
C GLY A 212 -0.21 -29.81 -13.59
N THR A 213 -0.08 -28.88 -12.65
CA THR A 213 0.89 -27.77 -12.72
C THR A 213 2.03 -27.90 -11.69
N SER A 214 1.94 -28.85 -10.76
CA SER A 214 2.93 -29.11 -9.71
C SER A 214 2.91 -30.59 -9.30
N GLU A 215 4.04 -31.09 -8.79
CA GLU A 215 4.15 -32.43 -8.18
C GLU A 215 3.46 -32.52 -6.81
N ASP A 216 3.22 -31.37 -6.14
CA ASP A 216 2.54 -31.26 -4.85
C ASP A 216 1.39 -30.23 -4.93
N PRO A 217 0.27 -30.58 -5.61
CA PRO A 217 -0.83 -29.66 -5.86
C PRO A 217 -1.79 -29.57 -4.66
N GLU A 218 -2.72 -28.59 -4.73
CA GLU A 218 -3.88 -28.44 -3.84
C GLU A 218 -3.52 -28.28 -2.35
N ARG A 219 -2.62 -27.34 -2.04
CA ARG A 219 -2.13 -27.18 -0.66
C ARG A 219 -2.32 -25.80 -0.07
N VAL A 220 -2.36 -24.74 -0.87
CA VAL A 220 -2.66 -23.39 -0.40
C VAL A 220 -4.10 -23.07 -0.73
N THR A 221 -4.91 -22.80 0.30
CA THR A 221 -6.32 -22.44 0.13
C THR A 221 -6.45 -21.06 -0.50
N VAL A 222 -7.31 -20.94 -1.51
CA VAL A 222 -7.73 -19.65 -2.06
C VAL A 222 -8.91 -19.15 -1.24
N PRO A 223 -8.87 -17.93 -0.68
CA PRO A 223 -10.02 -17.39 0.05
C PRO A 223 -11.16 -17.01 -0.90
N SER A 224 -12.40 -17.16 -0.46
CA SER A 224 -13.61 -16.73 -1.19
C SER A 224 -13.86 -15.23 -1.08
N TYR A 225 -13.44 -14.62 0.04
CA TYR A 225 -13.55 -13.18 0.29
C TYR A 225 -12.29 -12.65 0.97
N ILE A 226 -11.99 -11.38 0.70
CA ILE A 226 -11.00 -10.58 1.44
C ILE A 226 -11.72 -9.38 2.03
N TRP A 227 -11.36 -9.01 3.25
CA TRP A 227 -11.98 -7.90 3.98
C TRP A 227 -10.95 -7.08 4.73
N THR A 228 -11.25 -5.80 4.93
CA THR A 228 -10.48 -4.90 5.79
C THR A 228 -11.43 -4.15 6.71
N ALA A 229 -11.07 -4.05 7.98
CA ALA A 229 -11.78 -3.28 9.00
C ALA A 229 -10.85 -2.24 9.61
N ILE A 230 -11.39 -1.05 9.86
CA ILE A 230 -10.65 0.12 10.28
C ILE A 230 -11.29 0.68 11.54
N CYS A 231 -10.45 0.97 12.53
CA CYS A 231 -10.81 1.63 13.77
C CYS A 231 -9.96 2.90 13.92
N TYR A 232 -10.57 4.06 13.70
CA TYR A 232 -9.94 5.37 13.84
C TYR A 232 -10.24 5.93 15.23
N LYS A 233 -9.24 5.97 16.10
CA LYS A 233 -9.36 6.48 17.48
C LYS A 233 -8.66 7.82 17.62
N HIS A 234 -9.42 8.90 17.71
CA HIS A 234 -8.89 10.21 18.07
C HIS A 234 -8.42 10.20 19.54
N HIS A 235 -7.26 10.78 19.83
CA HIS A 235 -6.63 10.68 21.15
C HIS A 235 -7.41 11.40 22.25
N HIS A 236 -8.02 12.54 21.92
CA HIS A 236 -8.65 13.44 22.90
C HIS A 236 -10.18 13.61 22.75
N ASN A 237 -10.81 13.05 21.71
CA ASN A 237 -12.23 13.31 21.43
C ASN A 237 -12.88 12.13 20.70
N ASP A 238 -13.64 11.33 21.46
CA ASP A 238 -14.32 10.15 20.95
C ASP A 238 -15.39 10.47 19.89
N THR A 239 -15.96 11.68 19.88
CA THR A 239 -16.94 12.06 18.84
C THR A 239 -16.31 12.12 17.45
N LYS A 240 -14.99 12.35 17.37
CA LYS A 240 -14.19 12.31 16.13
C LYS A 240 -13.65 10.93 15.78
N SER A 241 -13.86 9.93 16.64
CA SER A 241 -13.48 8.54 16.37
C SER A 241 -14.55 7.86 15.54
N PHE A 242 -14.17 6.90 14.69
CA PHE A 242 -15.11 6.19 13.81
C PHE A 242 -14.52 4.86 13.36
N SER A 243 -15.38 3.99 12.86
CA SER A 243 -14.97 2.73 12.22
C SER A 243 -15.77 2.44 10.98
N PHE A 244 -15.19 1.63 10.11
CA PHE A 244 -15.88 1.05 8.96
C PHE A 244 -15.10 -0.18 8.49
N GLY A 245 -15.68 -0.95 7.58
CA GLY A 245 -14.97 -2.00 6.89
C GLY A 245 -15.43 -2.15 5.45
N TYR A 246 -14.67 -2.89 4.66
CA TYR A 246 -15.08 -3.30 3.33
C TYR A 246 -14.72 -4.77 3.08
N ILE A 247 -15.51 -5.42 2.25
CA ILE A 247 -15.32 -6.82 1.85
C ILE A 247 -15.53 -6.97 0.35
N GLY A 248 -14.69 -7.78 -0.29
CA GLY A 248 -14.77 -8.11 -1.70
C GLY A 248 -14.72 -9.61 -1.94
N LYS A 249 -15.40 -10.07 -2.98
CA LYS A 249 -15.36 -11.48 -3.39
C LYS A 249 -14.12 -11.72 -4.26
N ASN A 250 -13.32 -12.73 -3.92
CA ASN A 250 -12.05 -13.03 -4.58
C ASN A 250 -12.24 -13.71 -5.95
N GLN A 251 -12.67 -12.94 -6.94
CA GLN A 251 -12.92 -13.43 -8.29
C GLN A 251 -12.83 -12.27 -9.30
N PRO A 252 -12.66 -12.56 -10.60
CA PRO A 252 -12.66 -11.51 -11.63
C PRO A 252 -13.94 -10.68 -11.59
N GLY A 253 -13.80 -9.36 -11.57
CA GLY A 253 -14.92 -8.43 -11.47
C GLY A 253 -15.67 -8.44 -10.13
N GLY A 254 -15.11 -9.07 -9.08
CA GLY A 254 -15.66 -9.00 -7.74
C GLY A 254 -15.75 -7.55 -7.24
N GLY A 255 -16.96 -7.12 -6.86
CA GLY A 255 -17.17 -5.77 -6.32
C GLY A 255 -16.72 -5.66 -4.86
N ILE A 256 -16.41 -4.43 -4.44
CA ILE A 256 -16.12 -4.07 -3.05
C ILE A 256 -17.40 -3.53 -2.42
N SER A 257 -17.75 -4.01 -1.23
CA SER A 257 -18.86 -3.50 -0.43
C SER A 257 -18.32 -2.84 0.82
N LEU A 258 -18.50 -1.54 0.93
CA LEU A 258 -18.24 -0.76 2.15
C LEU A 258 -19.42 -0.94 3.12
N MET A 259 -19.15 -1.08 4.41
CA MET A 259 -20.16 -1.32 5.44
C MET A 259 -19.67 -0.94 6.84
N ARG A 260 -20.58 -1.01 7.81
CA ARG A 260 -20.27 -0.86 9.24
C ARG A 260 -19.43 -2.03 9.74
N VAL A 261 -18.70 -1.84 10.84
CA VAL A 261 -17.97 -2.96 11.46
C VAL A 261 -18.92 -4.01 12.00
N SER A 262 -20.06 -3.58 12.57
CA SER A 262 -21.12 -4.49 13.02
C SER A 262 -21.69 -5.34 11.88
N ASP A 263 -22.03 -4.72 10.75
CA ASP A 263 -22.51 -5.44 9.55
C ASP A 263 -21.44 -6.41 9.00
N LEU A 264 -20.17 -6.00 9.03
CA LEU A 264 -19.06 -6.86 8.63
C LEU A 264 -18.92 -8.06 9.58
N ASN A 265 -19.03 -7.87 10.90
CA ASN A 265 -19.03 -8.94 11.89
C ASN A 265 -20.16 -9.94 11.64
N GLU A 266 -21.38 -9.48 11.36
CA GLU A 266 -22.51 -10.34 11.02
C GLU A 266 -22.27 -11.14 9.73
N LYS A 267 -21.76 -10.47 8.70
CA LYS A 267 -21.48 -11.10 7.41
C LYS A 267 -20.38 -12.14 7.52
N LEU A 268 -19.28 -11.83 8.21
CA LEU A 268 -18.20 -12.78 8.47
C LEU A 268 -18.69 -13.95 9.33
N SER A 269 -19.48 -13.70 10.38
CA SER A 269 -20.08 -14.76 11.20
C SER A 269 -20.90 -15.73 10.36
N SER A 270 -21.69 -15.21 9.41
CA SER A 270 -22.46 -16.03 8.47
C SER A 270 -21.58 -16.86 7.54
N LEU A 271 -20.50 -16.28 7.00
CA LEU A 271 -19.54 -16.96 6.13
C LEU A 271 -18.76 -18.04 6.88
N TYR A 272 -18.20 -17.72 8.04
CA TYR A 272 -17.45 -18.66 8.88
C TYR A 272 -18.33 -19.77 9.45
N ARG A 273 -19.60 -19.50 9.77
CA ARG A 273 -20.57 -20.55 10.15
C ARG A 273 -20.77 -21.58 9.04
N LYS A 274 -20.83 -21.14 7.77
CA LYS A 274 -20.95 -22.06 6.63
C LYS A 274 -19.68 -22.89 6.45
N LEU A 275 -18.51 -22.26 6.61
CA LEU A 275 -17.20 -22.91 6.50
C LEU A 275 -16.98 -23.96 7.60
N LEU A 276 -17.12 -23.56 8.87
CA LEU A 276 -16.78 -24.40 10.02
C LEU A 276 -17.91 -25.31 10.47
N LYS A 277 -19.13 -25.13 9.94
CA LYS A 277 -20.36 -25.85 10.34
C LYS A 277 -20.67 -25.73 11.84
N THR A 278 -20.14 -24.71 12.49
CA THR A 278 -20.34 -24.38 13.91
C THR A 278 -20.82 -22.94 14.04
N HIS A 279 -21.52 -22.61 15.12
CA HIS A 279 -21.82 -21.20 15.40
C HIS A 279 -20.51 -20.47 15.70
N GLN A 280 -20.22 -19.46 14.89
CA GLN A 280 -19.14 -18.51 15.13
C GLN A 280 -19.74 -17.13 15.25
N SER A 281 -19.29 -16.39 16.26
CA SER A 281 -19.56 -14.97 16.41
C SER A 281 -18.24 -14.26 16.22
N ILE A 282 -18.06 -13.70 15.03
CA ILE A 282 -16.88 -12.91 14.69
C ILE A 282 -17.02 -11.54 15.36
N LYS A 283 -15.96 -11.10 16.03
CA LYS A 283 -15.84 -9.75 16.57
C LYS A 283 -14.46 -9.20 16.24
N ILE A 284 -14.39 -8.23 15.35
CA ILE A 284 -13.09 -7.66 14.93
C ILE A 284 -12.53 -6.67 15.95
N PHE A 285 -13.37 -5.79 16.51
CA PHE A 285 -12.97 -4.76 17.47
C PHE A 285 -13.84 -4.78 18.72
N VAL A 286 -13.26 -4.39 19.86
CA VAL A 286 -13.99 -4.23 21.12
C VAL A 286 -15.11 -3.19 20.96
N GLY A 287 -16.36 -3.63 21.11
CA GLY A 287 -17.54 -2.76 20.96
C GLY A 287 -17.63 -2.11 19.59
N ASP A 288 -17.17 -2.80 18.54
CA ASP A 288 -17.19 -2.40 17.13
C ASP A 288 -16.46 -1.07 16.80
N CYS A 289 -15.72 -0.49 17.76
CA CYS A 289 -14.92 0.74 17.62
C CYS A 289 -15.70 1.99 17.11
N PHE A 290 -16.61 2.53 17.93
CA PHE A 290 -17.35 3.76 17.58
C PHE A 290 -18.15 3.62 16.26
N ASP A 291 -18.68 2.43 16.03
CA ASP A 291 -19.45 2.10 14.84
C ASP A 291 -20.73 2.94 14.76
N ASP A 292 -20.87 3.67 13.67
CA ASP A 292 -21.89 4.70 13.50
C ASP A 292 -22.25 4.85 12.01
N SER A 293 -23.54 4.76 11.70
CA SER A 293 -24.03 4.82 10.32
C SER A 293 -23.88 6.21 9.68
N GLU A 294 -23.99 7.29 10.45
CA GLU A 294 -23.84 8.64 9.92
C GLU A 294 -22.38 8.88 9.51
N LYS A 295 -21.44 8.44 10.35
CA LYS A 295 -20.00 8.52 10.05
C LYS A 295 -19.61 7.64 8.87
N LEU A 296 -20.24 6.47 8.72
CA LEU A 296 -20.04 5.63 7.53
C LEU A 296 -20.45 6.34 6.24
N ASN A 297 -21.57 7.06 6.23
CA ASN A 297 -22.03 7.78 5.03
C ASN A 297 -21.02 8.85 4.58
N GLU A 298 -20.38 9.53 5.53
CA GLU A 298 -19.28 10.47 5.22
C GLU A 298 -18.09 9.76 4.57
N VAL A 299 -17.70 8.61 5.10
CA VAL A 299 -16.61 7.78 4.54
C VAL A 299 -16.98 7.33 3.13
N GLN A 300 -18.20 6.80 2.94
CA GLN A 300 -18.67 6.24 1.68
C GLN A 300 -18.60 7.27 0.54
N GLY A 301 -19.08 8.49 0.77
CA GLY A 301 -19.05 9.55 -0.24
C GLY A 301 -17.64 9.93 -0.68
N VAL A 302 -16.63 9.82 0.19
CA VAL A 302 -15.23 10.08 -0.15
C VAL A 302 -14.59 8.86 -0.82
N PHE A 303 -14.83 7.67 -0.28
CA PHE A 303 -14.24 6.41 -0.75
C PHE A 303 -14.70 6.08 -2.18
N GLU A 304 -15.98 6.27 -2.50
CA GLU A 304 -16.52 6.06 -3.84
C GLU A 304 -15.89 7.01 -4.88
N LYS A 305 -15.68 8.28 -4.52
CA LYS A 305 -14.99 9.26 -5.38
C LYS A 305 -13.55 8.87 -5.65
N LEU A 306 -12.85 8.37 -4.64
CA LEU A 306 -11.44 7.94 -4.77
C LEU A 306 -11.29 6.67 -5.62
N ILE A 307 -12.27 5.75 -5.57
CA ILE A 307 -12.26 4.53 -6.40
C ILE A 307 -12.66 4.81 -7.85
N LYS A 308 -13.56 5.79 -8.08
CA LYS A 308 -14.10 6.13 -9.41
C LYS A 308 -13.99 7.64 -9.71
N PRO A 309 -12.78 8.18 -9.88
CA PRO A 309 -12.59 9.63 -10.06
C PRO A 309 -13.30 10.19 -11.32
N ASN A 310 -13.60 9.34 -12.31
CA ASN A 310 -14.18 9.75 -13.59
C ASN A 310 -15.71 9.51 -13.73
N GLN A 311 -16.42 9.08 -12.68
CA GLN A 311 -17.87 8.79 -12.76
C GLN A 311 -18.78 9.73 -11.96
N VAL A 312 -18.23 10.79 -11.34
CA VAL A 312 -19.04 11.74 -10.57
C VAL A 312 -18.76 13.16 -11.05
N ASP A 313 -19.30 13.48 -12.24
CA ASP A 313 -19.57 14.85 -12.71
C ASP A 313 -20.79 14.84 -13.66
N GLU A 314 -21.87 14.17 -13.24
CA GLU A 314 -23.20 14.27 -13.89
C GLU A 314 -24.21 15.12 -13.09
N MET A 315 -23.75 15.90 -12.11
CA MET A 315 -24.58 16.89 -11.42
C MET A 315 -23.88 18.25 -11.32
N ALA A 316 -23.67 18.88 -12.47
CA ALA A 316 -23.57 20.34 -12.57
C ALA A 316 -24.03 20.79 -13.97
N THR A 317 -25.36 20.92 -14.13
CA THR A 317 -25.95 21.74 -15.19
C THR A 317 -25.52 23.20 -14.97
N ASP A 318 -24.51 23.67 -15.71
CA ASP A 318 -24.41 25.03 -16.29
C ASP A 318 -23.00 25.36 -16.80
N VAL A 319 -22.46 24.60 -17.76
CA VAL A 319 -21.39 25.10 -18.66
C VAL A 319 -21.52 24.45 -20.04
N GLN A 320 -22.72 24.48 -20.64
CA GLN A 320 -22.90 24.03 -22.04
C GLN A 320 -22.68 25.14 -23.09
N ASN A 321 -22.29 26.35 -22.69
CA ASN A 321 -22.04 27.45 -23.62
C ASN A 321 -20.63 28.01 -23.47
N MET A 322 -19.61 27.25 -23.84
CA MET A 322 -18.39 27.84 -24.42
C MET A 322 -17.53 26.78 -25.12
N SER A 323 -17.30 27.02 -26.42
CA SER A 323 -16.39 26.32 -27.34
C SER A 323 -16.87 25.01 -28.00
N ARG A 324 -17.86 25.16 -28.87
CA ARG A 324 -17.88 24.40 -30.14
C ARG A 324 -16.65 24.77 -30.97
N THR A 325 -15.54 24.06 -30.86
CA THR A 325 -14.60 23.91 -31.98
C THR A 325 -13.78 22.63 -31.82
N GLN A 326 -13.86 21.77 -32.84
CA GLN A 326 -12.96 20.64 -33.10
C GLN A 326 -13.13 19.36 -32.26
N LYS A 327 -14.23 18.62 -32.53
CA LYS A 327 -14.15 17.15 -32.55
C LYS A 327 -13.19 16.72 -33.66
N ARG A 328 -11.89 16.66 -33.34
CA ARG A 328 -10.97 15.72 -33.98
C ARG A 328 -10.90 14.51 -33.06
N VAL A 329 -11.20 13.35 -33.62
CA VAL A 329 -10.83 12.06 -33.05
C VAL A 329 -9.31 12.07 -32.86
N VAL A 330 -8.85 12.40 -31.66
CA VAL A 330 -7.47 12.15 -31.25
C VAL A 330 -7.45 10.70 -30.81
N ARG A 331 -6.94 9.84 -31.69
CA ARG A 331 -6.42 8.53 -31.29
C ARG A 331 -5.53 8.77 -30.06
N SER A 332 -5.73 8.02 -28.97
CA SER A 332 -4.91 8.08 -27.77
C SER A 332 -3.44 8.28 -28.15
N PRO A 333 -2.73 9.29 -27.63
CA PRO A 333 -1.37 9.52 -28.03
C PRO A 333 -0.56 8.28 -27.68
N TYR A 334 0.21 7.80 -28.65
CA TYR A 334 1.25 6.80 -28.42
C TYR A 334 2.17 7.39 -27.35
N TYR A 335 2.01 6.95 -26.10
CA TYR A 335 2.89 7.30 -24.99
C TYR A 335 4.33 6.91 -25.35
N SER A 336 5.32 7.65 -24.81
CA SER A 336 6.73 7.29 -24.97
C SER A 336 6.92 5.83 -24.56
N LYS A 337 7.66 5.08 -25.38
CA LYS A 337 8.11 3.71 -25.04
C LYS A 337 9.53 3.72 -24.47
N ILE A 338 10.07 4.91 -24.20
CA ILE A 338 11.44 5.13 -23.79
C ILE A 338 11.43 5.94 -22.50
N THR A 339 12.18 5.47 -21.51
CA THR A 339 12.36 6.12 -20.22
C THR A 339 13.32 7.30 -20.32
N VAL A 340 13.42 8.09 -19.27
CA VAL A 340 14.37 9.22 -19.21
C VAL A 340 15.82 8.74 -19.31
N GLY A 341 16.13 7.54 -18.79
CA GLY A 341 17.43 6.88 -18.90
C GLY A 341 17.69 6.23 -20.27
N GLY A 342 16.74 6.28 -21.20
CA GLY A 342 16.89 5.77 -22.58
C GLY A 342 16.53 4.30 -22.77
N SER A 343 16.11 3.62 -21.72
CA SER A 343 15.67 2.23 -21.77
C SER A 343 14.27 2.09 -22.37
N ARG A 344 14.01 0.96 -23.02
CA ARG A 344 12.69 0.69 -23.59
C ARG A 344 11.76 0.11 -22.53
N CYS A 345 10.51 0.59 -22.50
CA CYS A 345 9.47 0.00 -21.67
C CYS A 345 9.14 -1.42 -22.15
N THR A 346 8.82 -2.30 -21.22
CA THR A 346 8.43 -3.69 -21.50
C THR A 346 7.17 -3.77 -22.39
N ASP A 347 7.07 -4.85 -23.19
CA ASP A 347 5.95 -5.02 -24.12
C ASP A 347 4.61 -5.17 -23.39
N GLY A 348 3.79 -4.11 -23.44
CA GLY A 348 2.46 -4.05 -22.80
C GLY A 348 2.33 -2.94 -21.76
N ASP A 349 3.45 -2.44 -21.22
CA ASP A 349 3.51 -1.28 -20.34
C ASP A 349 3.99 -0.05 -21.11
N PHE A 350 3.15 0.97 -21.10
CA PHE A 350 3.50 2.28 -21.64
C PHE A 350 3.84 3.22 -20.47
N CYS A 351 4.70 4.19 -20.72
CA CYS A 351 4.94 5.29 -19.78
C CYS A 351 3.61 5.86 -19.30
N SER A 352 3.30 5.67 -18.02
CA SER A 352 2.04 6.07 -17.41
C SER A 352 2.26 6.44 -15.96
N GLN A 353 1.29 7.13 -15.34
CA GLN A 353 1.40 7.53 -13.94
C GLN A 353 1.14 6.37 -12.98
N GLY A 354 0.34 5.36 -13.36
CA GLY A 354 0.13 4.17 -12.53
C GLY A 354 -0.40 4.41 -11.11
N GLY A 355 -0.93 5.61 -10.82
CA GLY A 355 -1.34 6.06 -9.49
C GLY A 355 -0.33 6.95 -8.75
N GLU A 356 0.83 7.21 -9.36
CA GLU A 356 1.86 8.12 -8.87
C GLU A 356 1.71 9.53 -9.48
N ASP A 357 2.41 10.52 -8.92
CA ASP A 357 2.45 11.89 -9.45
C ASP A 357 3.45 12.06 -10.61
N TYR A 358 4.32 11.06 -10.84
CA TYR A 358 5.29 10.99 -11.94
C TYR A 358 4.95 9.89 -12.96
N TYR A 359 5.46 10.02 -14.19
CA TYR A 359 5.35 8.98 -15.21
C TYR A 359 6.51 8.00 -15.09
N TRP A 360 6.24 6.71 -15.27
CA TRP A 360 7.25 5.65 -15.22
C TRP A 360 6.81 4.42 -16.02
N CYS A 361 7.73 3.48 -16.25
CA CYS A 361 7.43 2.14 -16.78
C CYS A 361 8.50 1.13 -16.34
N TYR A 362 8.21 -0.16 -16.50
CA TYR A 362 9.20 -1.23 -16.35
C TYR A 362 10.08 -1.33 -17.60
N THR A 363 11.36 -1.67 -17.43
CA THR A 363 12.35 -1.78 -18.50
C THR A 363 12.96 -3.18 -18.54
N ASP A 364 13.29 -3.65 -19.75
CA ASP A 364 13.87 -4.98 -20.00
C ASP A 364 15.42 -5.02 -19.92
N ASP A 365 16.08 -3.92 -19.55
CA ASP A 365 17.54 -3.77 -19.61
C ASP A 365 18.33 -4.47 -18.48
N GLY A 366 17.73 -5.44 -17.79
CA GLY A 366 18.36 -6.20 -16.71
C GLY A 366 18.56 -7.67 -17.06
N ILE A 367 19.81 -8.10 -17.26
CA ILE A 367 20.17 -9.52 -17.11
C ILE A 367 19.99 -9.82 -15.61
N PHE A 368 18.85 -10.44 -15.25
CA PHE A 368 18.44 -11.00 -13.95
C PHE A 368 17.28 -10.35 -13.14
N PHE A 369 16.72 -9.16 -13.45
CA PHE A 369 15.54 -8.61 -12.73
C PHE A 369 14.73 -7.61 -13.58
N TYR A 370 13.40 -7.53 -13.38
CA TYR A 370 12.59 -6.42 -13.91
C TYR A 370 12.99 -5.11 -13.21
N THR A 371 13.57 -4.17 -13.96
CA THR A 371 13.88 -2.81 -13.49
C THR A 371 12.77 -1.85 -13.88
N TRP A 372 12.70 -0.68 -13.25
CA TRP A 372 11.80 0.41 -13.65
C TRP A 372 12.60 1.70 -13.79
N ASP A 373 12.12 2.62 -14.61
CA ASP A 373 12.72 3.95 -14.79
C ASP A 373 11.63 5.00 -15.06
N TYR A 374 11.95 6.26 -14.78
CA TYR A 374 11.04 7.37 -14.98
C TYR A 374 10.80 7.63 -16.46
N CYS A 375 9.66 8.24 -16.77
CA CYS A 375 9.32 8.68 -18.10
C CYS A 375 9.10 10.19 -18.11
N SER A 376 9.51 10.84 -19.20
CA SER A 376 9.17 12.24 -19.45
C SER A 376 7.64 12.38 -19.60
N PRO A 377 7.00 13.37 -18.94
CA PRO A 377 5.55 13.56 -19.05
C PRO A 377 5.14 13.92 -20.49
N PRO A 378 4.07 13.31 -21.04
CA PRO A 378 3.60 13.59 -22.39
C PRO A 378 3.01 15.01 -22.48
N GLY A 379 3.29 15.70 -23.59
CA GLY A 379 2.67 16.99 -23.90
C GLY A 379 3.30 18.21 -23.21
N VAL A 380 4.31 18.03 -22.35
CA VAL A 380 5.10 19.13 -21.79
C VAL A 380 6.16 19.55 -22.82
N VAL A 381 5.80 20.50 -23.69
CA VAL A 381 6.69 21.02 -24.74
C VAL A 381 7.14 22.43 -24.36
N GLY A 382 8.46 22.65 -24.41
CA GLY A 382 9.05 23.97 -24.15
C GLY A 382 9.08 24.36 -22.67
N SER A 383 9.21 23.40 -21.76
CA SER A 383 9.50 23.71 -20.35
C SER A 383 10.92 24.25 -20.17
N ARG A 384 11.11 25.14 -19.18
CA ARG A 384 12.40 25.78 -18.88
C ARG A 384 12.78 25.60 -17.42
N ALA A 385 14.08 25.46 -17.19
CA ALA A 385 14.68 25.51 -15.88
C ALA A 385 14.76 26.97 -15.37
N LYS A 386 14.85 27.13 -14.05
CA LYS A 386 14.95 28.42 -13.35
C LYS A 386 16.19 29.20 -13.77
N ASN A 387 17.28 28.51 -14.10
CA ASN A 387 18.47 29.10 -14.74
C ASN A 387 18.25 29.65 -16.17
N GLY A 388 17.05 29.49 -16.74
CA GLY A 388 16.65 30.01 -18.05
C GLY A 388 16.91 29.05 -19.22
N GLU A 389 17.53 27.89 -19.02
CA GLU A 389 17.75 26.92 -20.09
C GLU A 389 16.50 26.08 -20.38
N TYR A 390 16.40 25.54 -21.59
CA TYR A 390 15.33 24.58 -21.91
C TYR A 390 15.58 23.23 -21.27
N CYS A 391 14.52 22.64 -20.71
CA CYS A 391 14.55 21.25 -20.29
C CYS A 391 14.74 20.33 -21.51
N ARG A 392 15.37 19.18 -21.29
CA ARG A 392 15.47 18.13 -22.31
C ARG A 392 14.09 17.61 -22.69
N SER A 393 13.91 17.28 -23.96
CA SER A 393 12.63 16.72 -24.45
C SER A 393 12.31 15.35 -23.82
N ASN A 394 13.33 14.54 -23.55
CA ASN A 394 13.23 13.26 -22.83
C ASN A 394 13.33 13.41 -21.30
N TYR A 395 13.37 14.63 -20.77
CA TYR A 395 13.37 14.92 -19.34
C TYR A 395 12.62 16.25 -19.09
N ALA A 396 11.37 16.33 -19.54
CA ALA A 396 10.58 17.55 -19.45
C ALA A 396 10.24 17.89 -17.99
N CYS A 397 9.79 19.11 -17.72
CA CYS A 397 9.53 19.55 -16.35
C CYS A 397 8.49 18.67 -15.62
N SER A 398 8.91 17.98 -14.56
CA SER A 398 8.06 17.06 -13.77
C SER A 398 8.59 16.86 -12.35
N THR A 399 7.86 16.12 -11.52
CA THR A 399 8.29 15.84 -10.14
C THR A 399 9.36 14.75 -10.07
N TYR A 400 9.26 13.71 -10.89
CA TYR A 400 10.19 12.56 -10.89
C TYR A 400 10.40 11.99 -9.48
N GLY A 401 9.32 11.93 -8.68
CA GLY A 401 9.35 11.46 -7.29
C GLY A 401 9.81 12.50 -6.25
N SER A 402 10.08 13.74 -6.66
CA SER A 402 10.39 14.87 -5.76
C SER A 402 9.13 15.64 -5.35
N ASP A 403 9.24 16.43 -4.28
CA ASP A 403 8.25 17.38 -3.80
C ASP A 403 8.14 18.68 -4.62
N TYR A 404 9.07 18.92 -5.54
CA TYR A 404 9.07 20.05 -6.48
C TYR A 404 9.29 19.59 -7.91
N LYS A 405 8.92 20.44 -8.87
CA LYS A 405 9.15 20.15 -10.29
C LYS A 405 10.54 20.57 -10.73
N TRP A 406 11.25 19.67 -11.39
CA TRP A 406 12.59 19.90 -11.90
C TRP A 406 12.83 19.21 -13.25
N CYS A 407 13.91 19.58 -13.90
CA CYS A 407 14.34 18.94 -15.14
C CYS A 407 15.86 18.98 -15.32
N TYR A 408 16.39 18.11 -16.18
CA TYR A 408 17.74 18.30 -16.74
C TYR A 408 17.69 19.24 -17.93
N THR A 409 18.61 20.19 -17.97
CA THR A 409 18.79 21.12 -19.07
C THR A 409 19.66 20.51 -20.17
N GLN A 410 19.73 21.18 -21.33
CA GLN A 410 20.62 20.74 -22.41
C GLN A 410 22.08 20.68 -21.97
N SER A 411 22.49 21.54 -21.04
CA SER A 411 23.85 21.63 -20.49
C SER A 411 24.16 20.63 -19.36
N ASP A 412 23.33 19.59 -19.16
CA ASP A 412 23.47 18.56 -18.10
C ASP A 412 23.36 19.08 -16.66
N ASN A 413 22.84 20.29 -16.45
CA ASN A 413 22.52 20.80 -15.11
C ASN A 413 21.08 20.44 -14.73
N ASN A 414 20.81 20.20 -13.44
CA ASN A 414 19.45 20.08 -12.93
C ASN A 414 19.03 21.35 -12.19
N ASP A 415 17.76 21.74 -12.36
CA ASP A 415 17.19 22.89 -11.66
C ASP A 415 15.67 22.76 -11.59
N MET A 416 15.05 23.54 -10.70
CA MET A 416 13.60 23.71 -10.68
C MET A 416 13.13 24.23 -12.04
N CYS A 417 11.90 23.89 -12.42
CA CYS A 417 11.42 24.21 -13.76
C CYS A 417 9.98 24.71 -13.78
N CYS A 418 9.68 25.40 -14.88
CA CYS A 418 8.35 25.86 -15.25
C CYS A 418 7.82 24.96 -16.37
N THR A 419 6.57 24.52 -16.24
CA THR A 419 5.93 23.60 -17.19
C THR A 419 5.60 24.24 -18.54
N SER A 420 5.73 25.57 -18.66
CA SER A 420 5.52 26.33 -19.89
C SER A 420 6.51 27.50 -20.01
N ASP A 421 6.95 27.83 -21.22
CA ASP A 421 7.75 29.03 -21.54
C ASP A 421 6.88 30.29 -21.73
N ASN A 422 5.84 30.46 -20.93
CA ASN A 422 4.99 31.65 -20.98
C ASN A 422 5.37 32.68 -19.89
N CYS A 423 4.88 33.91 -20.04
CA CYS A 423 5.23 35.03 -19.15
C CYS A 423 4.61 34.99 -17.76
N PHE A 424 3.73 34.04 -17.50
CA PHE A 424 3.03 33.88 -16.24
C PHE A 424 3.28 32.51 -15.62
N SER A 425 4.22 31.72 -16.15
CA SER A 425 4.57 30.42 -15.58
C SER A 425 5.69 30.60 -14.57
N ALA A 426 5.38 30.25 -13.33
CA ALA A 426 6.36 30.13 -12.27
C ALA A 426 6.64 28.65 -11.98
N VAL A 427 7.65 28.36 -11.16
CA VAL A 427 7.99 26.99 -10.77
C VAL A 427 6.85 26.35 -9.97
N ASN A 428 6.84 25.03 -9.83
CA ASN A 428 5.81 24.28 -9.07
C ASN A 428 4.36 24.51 -9.55
N ASP A 429 4.16 24.68 -10.86
CA ASP A 429 2.85 24.97 -11.51
C ASP A 429 2.14 26.23 -10.96
N LYS A 430 2.87 27.15 -10.35
CA LYS A 430 2.31 28.43 -9.94
C LYS A 430 2.11 29.32 -11.17
N THR A 431 1.05 30.12 -11.13
CA THR A 431 0.75 31.12 -12.14
C THR A 431 1.00 32.50 -11.55
N CYS A 432 1.76 33.32 -12.26
CA CYS A 432 1.98 34.70 -11.89
C CYS A 432 0.68 35.49 -11.97
N TRP A 433 0.53 36.43 -11.06
CA TRP A 433 -0.53 37.41 -11.07
C TRP A 433 -0.47 38.22 -12.37
N SER A 434 -1.64 38.49 -12.97
CA SER A 434 -1.74 39.07 -14.32
C SER A 434 -1.04 40.42 -14.46
N ASN A 435 -0.91 41.17 -13.37
CA ASN A 435 -0.29 42.50 -13.33
C ASN A 435 1.20 42.46 -12.98
N HIS A 436 1.76 41.26 -12.76
CA HIS A 436 3.15 41.08 -12.38
C HIS A 436 3.76 39.86 -13.10
N PRO A 437 3.92 39.91 -14.43
CA PRO A 437 4.53 38.81 -15.19
C PRO A 437 5.98 38.57 -14.75
N CYS A 438 6.52 37.43 -15.16
CA CYS A 438 7.87 37.04 -14.84
C CYS A 438 8.91 38.07 -15.30
N GLY A 439 9.74 38.51 -14.36
CA GLY A 439 10.79 39.50 -14.59
C GLY A 439 11.78 39.58 -13.44
N TYR A 440 12.82 40.39 -13.60
CA TYR A 440 13.80 40.61 -12.55
C TYR A 440 13.26 41.51 -11.42
N HIS A 441 12.40 42.48 -11.75
CA HIS A 441 11.77 43.39 -10.77
C HIS A 441 12.77 43.98 -9.75
N GLY A 442 13.98 44.33 -10.22
CA GLY A 442 15.05 44.87 -9.39
C GLY A 442 15.89 43.85 -8.60
N GLN A 443 15.67 42.55 -8.81
CA GLN A 443 16.46 41.45 -8.25
C GLN A 443 17.43 40.86 -9.28
N ASP A 444 18.34 40.00 -8.84
CA ASP A 444 19.26 39.20 -9.68
C ASP A 444 18.66 37.87 -10.15
N TYR A 445 17.43 37.55 -9.75
CA TYR A 445 16.68 36.37 -10.16
C TYR A 445 15.32 36.74 -10.76
N LEU A 446 14.79 35.84 -11.59
CA LEU A 446 13.46 35.98 -12.17
C LEU A 446 12.39 35.52 -11.18
N TRP A 447 11.37 36.33 -10.96
CA TRP A 447 10.26 36.02 -10.07
C TRP A 447 8.98 36.76 -10.45
N CYS A 448 7.88 36.39 -9.81
CA CYS A 448 6.62 37.11 -9.88
C CYS A 448 5.80 36.96 -8.60
N TYR A 449 4.87 37.88 -8.34
CA TYR A 449 3.79 37.61 -7.40
C TYR A 449 2.81 36.59 -8.00
N THR A 450 2.28 35.70 -7.18
CA THR A 450 1.28 34.69 -7.55
C THR A 450 -0.14 35.09 -7.13
N ASP A 451 -0.27 36.08 -6.25
CA ASP A 451 -1.53 36.68 -5.86
C ASP A 451 -1.37 38.15 -5.40
N ASP A 452 -2.49 38.77 -5.02
CA ASP A 452 -2.58 40.15 -4.52
C ASP A 452 -2.23 40.28 -3.02
N LYS A 453 -1.91 39.17 -2.35
CA LYS A 453 -1.56 39.12 -0.92
C LYS A 453 -0.04 39.14 -0.69
N GLY A 454 0.75 39.22 -1.75
CA GLY A 454 2.21 39.29 -1.68
C GLY A 454 2.90 37.93 -1.70
N ASN A 455 2.19 36.84 -2.01
CA ASN A 455 2.85 35.55 -2.25
C ASN A 455 3.59 35.60 -3.58
N TRP A 456 4.80 35.05 -3.64
CA TRP A 456 5.66 35.11 -4.82
C TRP A 456 6.30 33.76 -5.12
N GLU A 457 6.77 33.59 -6.36
CA GLU A 457 7.44 32.38 -6.80
C GLU A 457 8.52 32.68 -7.86
N TYR A 458 9.50 31.79 -8.01
CA TYR A 458 10.52 31.90 -9.03
C TYR A 458 9.98 31.64 -10.44
N CYS A 459 10.54 32.35 -11.41
CA CYS A 459 10.20 32.24 -12.82
C CYS A 459 11.34 31.65 -13.65
N CYS A 460 11.01 31.17 -14.85
CA CYS A 460 11.98 30.55 -15.77
C CYS A 460 12.20 31.35 -17.07
N LYS A 461 11.46 32.45 -17.26
CA LYS A 461 11.52 33.31 -18.45
C LYS A 461 11.46 34.78 -18.05
N ASN A 462 12.37 35.59 -18.60
CA ASN A 462 12.22 37.04 -18.53
C ASN A 462 11.24 37.52 -19.61
N CYS A 463 10.25 38.33 -19.22
CA CYS A 463 9.27 38.92 -20.13
C CYS A 463 9.33 40.45 -20.24
N TYR A 464 10.46 41.03 -19.80
CA TYR A 464 10.77 42.45 -19.90
C TYR A 464 12.03 42.71 -20.71
#